data_AF-A0A1Q7B205-F1
#
_entry.id   AF-A0A1Q7B205-F1
#
_cell.length_a   1.000
_cell.length_b   1.000
_cell.length_c   1.000
_cell.angle_alpha   90.00
_cell.angle_beta   90.00
_cell.angle_gamma   90.00
#
_symmetry.space_group_name_H-M   'P 1'
#
loop_
_entity.id
_entity.type
_entity.pdbx_description
1 polymer ?
#
loop_
_entity_poly.entity_id
_entity_poly.type
_entity_poly.pdbx_seq_one_letter_code
_entity_poly.pdbx_strand_id
1 'polypeptide(L)'
;MTWVLVSVLGLVAGVISGLFGVGGAVVIIPGLVFITKMPQHTAHGTSLAALLLPVGLLGVLEYSKRQQVNWAYAGVVAVGLLIGAYFGARLAGSIPDATLRKLFGGFLLLVSVKLLLS
;
A
#
# COMPACT_ATOMS: atom_id res chain seq x y z
N MET A 1 -24.93 3.74 -0.58
CA MET A 1 -24.18 3.62 -1.85
C MET A 1 -22.66 3.58 -1.64
N THR A 2 -22.09 4.47 -0.81
CA THR A 2 -20.64 4.55 -0.54
C THR A 2 -20.03 3.25 0.02
N TRP A 3 -20.71 2.56 0.93
CA TRP A 3 -20.21 1.30 1.51
C TRP A 3 -19.99 0.19 0.47
N VAL A 4 -20.91 0.04 -0.48
CA VAL A 4 -20.78 -0.94 -1.57
C VAL A 4 -19.56 -0.64 -2.43
N LEU A 5 -19.33 0.65 -2.74
CA LEU A 5 -18.16 1.08 -3.51
C LEU A 5 -16.84 0.82 -2.77
N VAL A 6 -16.81 1.07 -1.46
CA VAL A 6 -15.64 0.78 -0.61
C VAL A 6 -15.36 -0.72 -0.52
N SER A 7 -16.40 -1.56 -0.43
CA SER A 7 -16.24 -3.03 -0.46
C SER A 7 -15.70 -3.52 -1.80
N VAL A 8 -16.22 -3.02 -2.92
CA VAL A 8 -15.71 -3.34 -4.27
C VAL A 8 -14.27 -2.87 -4.44
N LEU A 9 -13.94 -1.67 -3.96
CA LEU A 9 -12.58 -1.15 -3.95
C LEU A 9 -11.63 -2.09 -3.18
N GLY A 10 -12.05 -2.56 -2.00
CA GLY A 10 -11.29 -3.51 -1.19
C GLY A 10 -11.03 -4.83 -1.92
N LEU A 11 -12.03 -5.38 -2.60
CA LEU A 11 -11.88 -6.61 -3.39
C LEU A 11 -10.89 -6.44 -4.55
N VAL A 12 -11.06 -5.38 -5.35
CA VAL A 12 -10.16 -5.07 -6.48
C VAL A 12 -8.73 -4.86 -5.98
N ALA A 13 -8.58 -4.10 -4.90
CA ALA A 13 -7.27 -3.86 -4.31
C ALA A 13 -6.64 -5.12 -3.73
N GLY A 14 -7.41 -6.02 -3.12
CA GLY A 14 -6.94 -7.31 -2.63
C GLY A 14 -6.40 -8.19 -3.75
N VAL A 15 -7.12 -8.28 -4.87
CA VAL A 15 -6.66 -9.02 -6.06
C VAL A 15 -5.35 -8.44 -6.60
N ILE A 16 -5.27 -7.12 -6.78
CA ILE A 16 -4.06 -6.43 -7.25
C ILE A 16 -2.90 -6.62 -6.26
N SER A 17 -3.18 -6.55 -4.96
CA SER A 17 -2.21 -6.78 -3.90
C SER A 17 -1.60 -8.18 -3.98
N GLY A 18 -2.43 -9.21 -4.20
CA GLY A 18 -1.98 -10.58 -4.35
C GLY A 18 -1.20 -10.83 -5.64
N LEU A 19 -1.61 -10.21 -6.76
CA LEU A 19 -0.96 -10.39 -8.06
C LEU A 19 0.44 -9.75 -8.12
N PHE A 20 0.58 -8.53 -7.62
CA PHE A 20 1.82 -7.77 -7.76
C PHE A 20 2.69 -7.78 -6.50
N GLY A 21 2.16 -8.20 -5.35
CA GLY A 21 2.87 -8.17 -4.06
C GLY A 21 3.14 -6.76 -3.51
N VAL A 22 2.74 -5.70 -4.21
CA VAL A 22 2.95 -4.28 -3.84
C VAL A 22 1.95 -3.78 -2.79
N GLY A 23 1.00 -4.62 -2.38
CA GLY A 23 0.11 -4.28 -1.28
C GLY A 23 -1.12 -3.46 -1.67
N GLY A 24 -1.56 -3.34 -2.94
CA GLY A 24 -2.85 -2.71 -3.31
C GLY A 24 -3.05 -1.22 -2.97
N ALA A 25 -2.14 -0.59 -2.22
CA ALA A 25 -2.23 0.79 -1.73
C ALA A 25 -2.34 1.81 -2.87
N VAL A 26 -1.72 1.51 -4.02
CA VAL A 26 -1.78 2.29 -5.25
C VAL A 26 -3.22 2.53 -5.72
N VAL A 27 -4.14 1.59 -5.43
CA VAL A 27 -5.55 1.68 -5.78
C VAL A 27 -6.40 2.13 -4.59
N ILE A 28 -6.14 1.62 -3.39
CA ILE A 28 -6.92 1.94 -2.18
C ILE A 28 -6.84 3.42 -1.84
N ILE A 29 -5.65 4.01 -1.81
CA ILE A 29 -5.45 5.40 -1.39
C ILE A 29 -6.25 6.38 -2.26
N PRO A 30 -6.08 6.42 -3.60
CA PRO A 30 -6.89 7.31 -4.43
C PRO A 30 -8.38 6.93 -4.42
N GLY A 31 -8.71 5.64 -4.32
CA GLY A 31 -10.09 5.20 -4.20
C GLY A 31 -10.80 5.76 -2.96
N LEU A 32 -10.16 5.71 -1.80
CA LEU A 32 -10.68 6.31 -0.56
C LEU A 32 -10.81 7.83 -0.72
N VAL A 33 -9.78 8.52 -1.21
CA VAL A 33 -9.82 9.97 -1.39
C VAL A 33 -10.96 10.41 -2.32
N PHE A 34 -11.17 9.71 -3.44
CA PHE A 34 -12.18 10.10 -4.42
C PHE A 34 -13.60 9.66 -4.04
N ILE A 35 -13.78 8.47 -3.46
CA ILE A 35 -15.10 7.91 -3.14
C ILE A 35 -15.63 8.46 -1.81
N THR A 36 -14.77 8.51 -0.78
CA THR A 36 -15.18 8.89 0.58
C THR A 36 -14.83 10.33 0.91
N LYS A 37 -14.10 11.04 0.04
CA LYS A 37 -13.61 12.41 0.26
C LYS A 37 -12.74 12.55 1.52
N MET A 38 -12.08 11.46 1.93
CA MET A 38 -11.19 11.45 3.08
C MET A 38 -9.94 12.31 2.81
N PRO A 39 -9.39 12.98 3.85
CA PRO A 39 -8.07 13.61 3.78
C PRO A 39 -6.98 12.59 3.43
N GLN A 40 -5.88 13.07 2.80
CA GLN A 40 -4.82 12.20 2.28
C GLN A 40 -4.17 11.39 3.39
N HIS A 41 -3.90 12.03 4.54
CA HIS A 41 -3.30 11.38 5.72
C HIS A 41 -4.19 10.25 6.26
N THR A 42 -5.49 10.50 6.37
CA THR A 42 -6.46 9.50 6.83
C THR A 42 -6.53 8.34 5.84
N ALA A 43 -6.59 8.61 4.54
CA ALA A 43 -6.60 7.57 3.52
C ALA A 43 -5.33 6.70 3.54
N HIS A 44 -4.14 7.29 3.78
CA HIS A 44 -2.90 6.54 3.94
C HIS A 44 -2.94 5.63 5.17
N GLY A 45 -3.35 6.17 6.33
CA GLY A 45 -3.47 5.39 7.57
C GLY A 45 -4.47 4.24 7.45
N THR A 46 -5.65 4.50 6.90
CA THR A 46 -6.68 3.48 6.66
C THR A 46 -6.20 2.41 5.69
N SER A 47 -5.50 2.80 4.61
CA SER A 47 -4.92 1.86 3.67
C SER A 47 -3.87 0.97 4.35
N LEU A 48 -2.96 1.53 5.15
CA LEU A 48 -1.95 0.74 5.88
C LEU A 48 -2.60 -0.28 6.82
N ALA A 49 -3.61 0.14 7.59
CA ALA A 49 -4.34 -0.73 8.50
C ALA A 49 -5.05 -1.88 7.76
N ALA A 50 -5.66 -1.59 6.59
CA ALA A 50 -6.35 -2.58 5.78
C ALA A 50 -5.39 -3.57 5.08
N LEU A 51 -4.16 -3.17 4.79
CA LEU A 51 -3.25 -3.95 3.94
C LEU A 51 -2.22 -4.76 4.73
N LEU A 52 -1.60 -4.19 5.76
CA LEU A 52 -0.45 -4.84 6.41
C LEU A 52 -0.82 -6.13 7.13
N LEU A 53 -1.89 -6.10 7.94
CA LEU A 53 -2.25 -7.22 8.80
C LEU A 53 -3.07 -8.28 8.06
N PRO A 54 -4.27 -8.00 7.54
CA PRO A 54 -5.11 -9.05 6.98
C PRO A 54 -4.68 -9.48 5.57
N VAL A 55 -4.44 -8.53 4.66
CA VAL A 55 -4.10 -8.85 3.25
C VAL A 55 -2.67 -9.38 3.13
N GLY A 56 -1.72 -8.71 3.78
CA GLY A 56 -0.31 -9.13 3.81
C GLY A 56 -0.13 -10.55 4.35
N LEU A 57 -0.81 -10.89 5.46
CA LEU A 57 -0.74 -12.23 6.04
C LEU A 57 -1.26 -13.31 5.07
N LEU A 58 -2.41 -13.08 4.43
CA LEU A 58 -2.97 -14.02 3.47
C LEU A 58 -2.04 -14.22 2.26
N GLY A 59 -1.41 -13.14 1.78
CA GLY A 59 -0.39 -13.23 0.74
C GLY A 59 0.80 -14.08 1.17
N VAL A 60 1.39 -13.80 2.34
CA VAL A 60 2.52 -14.57 2.87
C VAL A 60 2.17 -16.05 3.03
N LEU A 61 0.98 -16.37 3.52
CA LEU A 61 0.52 -17.77 3.66
C LEU A 61 0.48 -18.48 2.30
N GLU A 62 -0.05 -17.84 1.26
CA GLU A 62 -0.14 -18.46 -0.07
C GLU A 62 1.23 -18.63 -0.72
N TYR A 63 2.11 -17.61 -0.65
CA TYR A 63 3.48 -17.72 -1.17
C TYR A 63 4.35 -18.70 -0.37
N SER A 64 4.11 -18.80 0.95
CA SER A 64 4.81 -19.75 1.82
C SER A 64 4.44 -21.19 1.49
N LYS A 65 3.16 -21.49 1.17
CA LYS A 65 2.75 -22.84 0.73
C LYS A 65 3.50 -23.30 -0.52
N ARG A 66 3.90 -22.34 -1.36
CA ARG A 66 4.64 -22.58 -2.61
C ARG A 66 6.16 -22.57 -2.42
N GLN A 67 6.66 -22.44 -1.19
CA GLN A 67 8.09 -22.30 -0.87
C GLN A 67 8.77 -21.11 -1.58
N GLN A 68 8.01 -20.06 -1.90
CA GLN A 68 8.49 -18.88 -2.63
C GLN A 68 8.92 -17.74 -1.70
N VAL A 69 9.10 -18.02 -0.40
CA VAL A 69 9.46 -17.03 0.62
C VAL A 69 10.87 -17.29 1.12
N ASN A 70 11.78 -16.36 0.87
CA ASN A 70 13.09 -16.35 1.53
C ASN A 70 12.97 -15.67 2.90
N TRP A 71 12.89 -16.48 3.95
CA TRP A 71 12.68 -16.01 5.32
C TRP A 71 13.83 -15.16 5.87
N ALA A 72 15.07 -15.42 5.44
CA ALA A 72 16.23 -14.65 5.89
C ALA A 72 16.18 -13.22 5.36
N TYR A 73 15.97 -13.04 4.04
CA TYR A 73 15.82 -11.72 3.46
C TYR A 73 14.54 -11.02 3.93
N ALA A 74 13.44 -11.76 4.11
CA ALA A 74 12.22 -11.21 4.67
C ALA A 74 12.45 -10.59 6.06
N GLY A 75 13.22 -11.25 6.93
CA GLY A 75 13.56 -10.73 8.26
C GLY A 75 14.37 -9.43 8.21
N VAL A 76 15.40 -9.37 7.37
CA VAL A 76 16.24 -8.17 7.21
C VAL A 76 15.41 -7.00 6.65
N VAL A 77 14.60 -7.26 5.63
CA VAL A 77 13.71 -6.25 5.04
C VAL A 77 12.66 -5.79 6.06
N ALA A 78 12.12 -6.69 6.88
CA ALA A 78 11.14 -6.35 7.90
C ALA A 78 11.69 -5.36 8.93
N VAL A 79 12.92 -5.55 9.41
CA VAL A 79 13.56 -4.60 10.35
C VAL A 79 13.71 -3.22 9.72
N GLY A 80 14.21 -3.16 8.48
CA GLY A 80 14.31 -1.90 7.73
C GLY A 80 12.95 -1.23 7.52
N LEU A 81 11.92 -2.01 7.20
CA LEU A 81 10.55 -1.53 7.04
C LEU A 81 9.98 -0.96 8.33
N LEU A 82 10.18 -1.61 9.48
CA LEU A 82 9.66 -1.12 10.77
C LEU A 82 10.23 0.27 11.10
N ILE A 83 11.55 0.42 10.96
CA ILE A 83 12.24 1.68 11.21
C ILE A 83 11.79 2.73 10.20
N GLY A 84 11.86 2.40 8.91
CA GLY A 84 11.50 3.31 7.82
C GLY A 84 10.04 3.75 7.86
N ALA A 85 9.11 2.84 8.16
CA ALA A 85 7.69 3.15 8.26
C ALA A 85 7.38 4.07 9.45
N TYR A 86 8.01 3.84 10.61
CA TYR A 86 7.83 4.69 11.79
C TYR A 86 8.28 6.13 11.52
N PHE A 87 9.52 6.32 11.05
CA PHE A 87 10.04 7.65 10.75
C PHE A 87 9.36 8.28 9.53
N GLY A 88 9.05 7.48 8.51
CA GLY A 88 8.34 7.92 7.32
C GLY A 88 6.94 8.42 7.61
N ALA A 89 6.17 7.72 8.45
CA ALA A 89 4.84 8.16 8.88
C ALA A 89 4.91 9.46 9.70
N ARG A 90 5.91 9.59 10.58
CA ARG A 90 6.14 10.82 11.35
C ARG A 90 6.49 12.01 10.47
N LEU A 91 7.33 11.80 9.46
CA LEU A 91 7.68 12.82 8.47
C LEU A 91 6.46 13.19 7.61
N ALA A 92 5.70 12.19 7.15
CA ALA A 92 4.50 12.40 6.36
C ALA A 92 3.50 13.30 7.10
N GLY A 93 3.29 13.10 8.40
CA GLY A 93 2.39 13.94 9.21
C GLY A 93 2.76 15.43 9.27
N SER A 94 4.00 15.79 8.88
CA SER A 94 4.45 17.19 8.80
C SER A 94 4.29 17.80 7.40
N ILE A 95 3.89 17.01 6.41
CA ILE A 95 3.78 17.43 5.00
C ILE A 95 2.32 17.76 4.66
N PRO A 96 2.05 18.90 3.99
CA PRO A 96 0.71 19.23 3.52
C PRO A 96 0.14 18.19 2.54
N ASP A 97 -1.16 17.88 2.63
CA ASP A 97 -1.86 16.88 1.79
C ASP A 97 -1.60 17.04 0.29
N ALA A 98 -1.60 18.28 -0.21
CA ALA A 98 -1.37 18.56 -1.62
C ALA A 98 0.03 18.14 -2.07
N THR A 99 1.04 18.36 -1.22
CA THR A 99 2.42 17.95 -1.48
C THR A 99 2.56 16.45 -1.37
N LEU A 100 1.97 15.83 -0.33
CA LEU A 100 2.00 14.38 -0.17
C LEU A 100 1.35 13.66 -1.36
N ARG A 101 0.24 14.18 -1.87
CA ARG A 101 -0.42 13.68 -3.08
C ARG A 101 0.46 13.77 -4.32
N LYS A 102 1.15 14.90 -4.52
CA LYS A 102 2.09 15.09 -5.64
C LYS A 102 3.29 14.15 -5.53
N LEU A 103 3.87 14.00 -4.34
CA LEU A 103 4.98 13.09 -4.08
C LEU A 103 4.58 11.63 -4.36
N PHE A 104 3.42 11.21 -3.86
CA PHE A 104 2.90 9.87 -4.12
C PHE A 104 2.68 9.64 -5.62
N GLY A 105 2.02 10.56 -6.31
CA GLY A 105 1.81 10.46 -7.76
C GLY A 105 3.11 10.44 -8.57
N GLY A 106 4.07 11.29 -8.24
CA GLY A 106 5.38 11.32 -8.89
C GLY A 106 6.18 10.03 -8.66
N PHE A 107 6.14 9.48 -7.44
CA PHE A 107 6.76 8.19 -7.14
C PHE A 107 6.16 7.06 -7.97
N LEU A 108 4.82 7.01 -8.09
CA LEU A 108 4.15 6.01 -8.93
C LEU A 108 4.57 6.12 -10.39
N LEU A 109 4.62 7.33 -10.95
CA LEU A 109 5.07 7.54 -12.33
C LEU A 109 6.50 7.04 -12.54
N LEU A 110 7.41 7.35 -11.61
CA LEU A 110 8.79 6.88 -11.66
C LEU A 110 8.85 5.34 -11.67
N VAL A 111 8.14 4.70 -10.74
CA VAL A 111 8.09 3.23 -10.65
C VAL A 111 7.52 2.62 -11.93
N SER A 112 6.42 3.18 -12.46
CA SER A 112 5.81 2.72 -13.71
C SER A 112 6.77 2.83 -14.89
N VAL A 113 7.45 3.97 -15.06
CA VAL A 113 8.42 4.17 -16.14
C VAL A 113 9.59 3.19 -16.00
N LYS A 114 10.13 3.04 -14.78
CA LYS A 114 11.24 2.11 -14.53
C LYS A 114 10.87 0.66 -14.86
N LEU A 115 9.66 0.23 -14.48
CA LEU A 115 9.20 -1.13 -14.76
C LEU A 115 8.97 -1.39 -16.25
N LEU A 116 8.55 -0.38 -17.03
CA LEU A 116 8.36 -0.51 -18.48
C LEU A 116 9.67 -0.52 -19.27
N LEU A 117 10.71 0.13 -18.74
CA LEU A 117 12.02 0.24 -19.39
C LEU A 117 13.03 -0.83 -18.93
N SER A 118 12.65 -1.68 -17.97
CA SER A 118 13.45 -2.76 -17.39
C SER A 118 13.23 -4.05 -18.16
#